data_AF-A0A1B1UF66-F1
#
_entry.id   AF-A0A1B1UF66-F1
#
_cell.length_a   1.000
_cell.length_b   1.000
_cell.length_c   1.000
_cell.angle_alpha   90.00
_cell.angle_beta   90.00
_cell.angle_gamma   90.00
#
_symmetry.space_group_name_H-M   'P 1'
#
loop_
_entity.id
_entity.type
_entity.pdbx_description
1 polymer ?
#
loop_
_entity_poly.entity_id
_entity_poly.type
_entity_poly.pdbx_seq_one_letter_code
_entity_poly.pdbx_strand_id
1 'polypeptide(L)'
;MRRRSLIAIVLMVTTLSVAAAAPWLIYWIALNEIESCPTPARHTATAEQVDSLFRKLRLSQPVHIDPISPYSYFLQGVHPSASTRIAWIIARSHNVNHLSDHRYWHLSGAALTIWLTRYWTSTELIARAVELENLTATSVMR
;
A
#
# COMPACT_ATOMS: atom_id res chain seq x y z
N MET A 1 29.07 2.56 39.36
CA MET A 1 28.01 3.31 38.64
C MET A 1 28.24 3.37 37.13
N ARG A 2 29.44 3.75 36.64
CA ARG A 2 29.78 3.87 35.20
C ARG A 2 29.42 2.66 34.32
N ARG A 3 29.68 1.42 34.78
CA ARG A 3 29.37 0.19 34.00
C ARG A 3 27.87 -0.08 33.84
N ARG A 4 27.05 0.23 34.86
CA ARG A 4 25.57 0.07 34.78
C ARG A 4 24.97 1.09 33.82
N SER A 5 25.46 2.33 33.85
CA SER A 5 25.05 3.38 32.90
C SER A 5 25.41 3.03 31.46
N LEU A 6 26.61 2.48 31.21
CA LEU A 6 27.00 2.02 29.87
C LEU A 6 26.09 0.89 29.35
N ILE A 7 25.76 -0.09 30.21
CA ILE A 7 24.84 -1.18 29.82
C ILE A 7 23.43 -0.62 29.50
N ALA A 8 22.93 0.31 30.32
CA ALA A 8 21.63 0.94 30.07
C ALA A 8 21.61 1.74 28.75
N ILE A 9 22.68 2.47 28.45
CA ILE A 9 22.81 3.22 27.19
C ILE A 9 22.84 2.24 26.00
N VAL A 10 23.63 1.17 26.08
CA VAL A 10 23.70 0.16 25.01
C VAL A 10 22.32 -0.44 24.76
N LEU A 11 21.60 -0.87 25.81
CA LEU A 11 20.26 -1.43 25.67
C LEU A 11 19.26 -0.44 25.06
N MET A 12 19.31 0.83 25.47
CA MET A 12 18.46 1.88 24.92
C MET A 12 18.75 2.09 23.44
N VAL A 13 20.02 2.25 23.06
CA VAL A 13 20.43 2.43 21.67
C VAL A 13 20.03 1.24 20.82
N THR A 14 20.29 0.00 21.28
CA THR A 14 19.89 -1.22 20.57
C THR A 14 18.38 -1.27 20.35
N THR A 15 17.59 -0.97 21.38
CA THR A 15 16.13 -0.98 21.28
C THR A 15 15.63 0.06 20.28
N LEU A 16 16.16 1.27 20.31
CA LEU A 16 15.83 2.32 19.34
C LEU A 16 16.23 1.93 17.91
N SER A 17 17.41 1.33 17.73
CA SER A 17 17.86 0.86 16.40
C SER A 17 16.94 -0.22 15.83
N VAL A 18 16.52 -1.19 16.65
CA VAL A 18 15.59 -2.24 16.22
C VAL A 18 14.22 -1.64 15.88
N ALA A 19 13.68 -0.77 16.73
CA ALA A 19 12.40 -0.10 16.49
C ALA A 19 12.44 0.75 15.22
N ALA A 20 13.55 1.45 14.96
CA ALA A 20 13.73 2.21 13.74
C ALA A 20 13.79 1.31 12.50
N ALA A 21 14.49 0.18 12.53
CA ALA A 21 14.59 -0.71 11.38
C ALA A 21 13.31 -1.53 11.10
N ALA A 22 12.46 -1.73 12.11
CA ALA A 22 11.32 -2.65 12.03
C ALA A 22 10.34 -2.37 10.87
N PRO A 23 9.88 -1.13 10.60
CA PRO A 23 8.95 -0.88 9.49
C PRO A 23 9.50 -1.27 8.13
N TRP A 24 10.80 -1.05 7.90
CA TRP A 24 11.48 -1.43 6.66
C TRP A 24 11.67 -2.95 6.54
N LEU A 25 12.02 -3.62 7.64
CA LEU A 25 12.14 -5.08 7.66
C LEU A 25 10.80 -5.76 7.40
N ILE A 26 9.73 -5.29 8.04
CA ILE A 26 8.37 -5.80 7.83
C ILE A 26 7.93 -5.59 6.38
N TYR A 27 8.18 -4.40 5.83
CA TYR A 27 7.90 -4.09 4.42
C TYR A 27 8.63 -5.06 3.47
N TRP A 28 9.91 -5.33 3.73
CA TRP A 28 10.71 -6.24 2.91
C TRP A 28 10.19 -7.69 2.98
N ILE A 29 9.92 -8.19 4.18
CA ILE A 29 9.38 -9.54 4.39
C ILE A 29 8.04 -9.68 3.67
N ALA A 30 7.15 -8.71 3.85
CA ALA A 30 5.81 -8.74 3.28
C ALA A 30 5.78 -8.67 1.74
N LEU A 31 6.76 -7.98 1.12
CA LEU A 31 6.91 -7.97 -0.34
C LEU A 31 7.38 -9.31 -0.91
N ASN A 32 8.23 -10.03 -0.19
CA ASN A 32 8.75 -11.33 -0.66
C ASN A 32 7.67 -12.42 -0.73
N GLU A 33 6.56 -12.24 -0.01
CA GLU A 33 5.41 -13.17 -0.06
C GLU A 33 4.57 -13.02 -1.35
N ILE A 34 4.80 -11.95 -2.12
CA ILE A 34 4.06 -11.66 -3.35
C ILE A 34 4.82 -12.25 -4.53
N GLU A 35 4.18 -13.14 -5.27
CA GLU A 35 4.83 -13.91 -6.35
C GLU A 35 5.21 -13.05 -7.56
N SER A 36 4.44 -11.99 -7.82
CA SER A 36 4.66 -11.09 -8.94
C SER A 36 4.23 -9.66 -8.63
N CYS A 37 4.85 -8.67 -9.28
CA CYS A 37 4.35 -7.31 -9.22
C CYS A 37 3.14 -7.12 -10.16
N PRO A 38 2.12 -6.36 -9.77
CA PRO A 38 1.01 -6.02 -10.66
C PRO A 38 1.52 -5.25 -11.87
N THR A 39 0.85 -5.40 -13.00
CA THR A 39 1.12 -4.61 -14.21
C THR A 39 0.25 -3.36 -14.24
N PRO A 40 0.80 -2.20 -14.67
CA PRO A 40 0.02 -0.98 -14.90
C PRO A 40 -1.12 -1.22 -15.89
N ALA A 41 -2.17 -0.39 -15.77
CA ALA A 41 -3.26 -0.41 -16.73
C ALA A 41 -2.77 -0.04 -18.14
N ARG A 42 -3.28 -0.74 -19.15
CA ARG A 42 -2.93 -0.47 -20.56
C ARG A 42 -3.74 0.66 -21.18
N HIS A 43 -4.86 1.02 -20.57
CA HIS A 43 -5.81 2.01 -21.07
C HIS A 43 -5.89 3.20 -20.12
N THR A 44 -6.02 4.39 -20.69
CA THR A 44 -6.32 5.60 -19.95
C THR A 44 -7.79 5.59 -19.52
N ALA A 45 -8.06 5.94 -18.25
CA ALA A 45 -9.42 6.09 -17.76
C ALA A 45 -10.04 7.41 -18.27
N THR A 46 -11.32 7.38 -18.64
CA THR A 46 -12.06 8.60 -19.00
C THR A 46 -12.41 9.41 -17.74
N ALA A 47 -12.68 10.70 -17.90
CA ALA A 47 -13.05 11.57 -16.78
C ALA A 47 -14.28 11.04 -16.01
N GLU A 48 -15.28 10.52 -16.72
CA GLU A 48 -16.50 9.97 -16.13
C GLU A 48 -16.22 8.73 -15.28
N GLN A 49 -15.29 7.87 -15.72
CA GLN A 49 -14.87 6.69 -14.97
C GLN A 49 -14.13 7.07 -13.69
N VAL A 50 -13.25 8.07 -13.78
CA VAL A 50 -12.53 8.61 -12.62
C VAL A 50 -13.51 9.23 -11.61
N ASP A 51 -14.47 10.03 -12.07
CA ASP A 51 -15.51 10.63 -11.23
C ASP A 51 -16.37 9.59 -10.51
N SER A 52 -16.73 8.51 -11.22
CA SER A 52 -17.48 7.39 -10.65
C SER A 52 -16.68 6.70 -9.54
N LEU A 53 -15.42 6.37 -9.81
CA LEU A 53 -14.52 5.76 -8.83
C LEU A 53 -14.37 6.67 -7.59
N PHE A 54 -14.17 7.96 -7.78
CA PHE A 54 -13.92 8.89 -6.68
C PHE A 54 -15.14 9.07 -5.80
N ARG A 55 -16.34 9.14 -6.39
CA ARG A 55 -17.61 9.13 -5.63
C ARG A 55 -17.75 7.85 -4.81
N LYS A 56 -17.45 6.69 -5.40
CA LYS A 56 -17.51 5.40 -4.69
C LYS A 56 -16.52 5.34 -3.52
N LEU A 57 -15.32 5.86 -3.71
CA LEU A 57 -14.27 5.90 -2.69
C LEU A 57 -14.38 7.07 -1.71
N ARG A 58 -15.40 7.94 -1.90
CA ARG A 58 -15.61 9.17 -1.13
C ARG A 58 -14.34 10.04 -1.08
N LEU A 59 -13.71 10.20 -2.24
CA LEU A 59 -12.49 11.00 -2.41
C LEU A 59 -12.82 12.37 -2.99
N SER A 60 -12.19 13.42 -2.48
CA SER A 60 -12.27 14.77 -3.03
C SER A 60 -11.32 14.92 -4.21
N GLN A 61 -11.77 15.53 -5.32
CA GLN A 61 -10.91 15.91 -6.44
C GLN A 61 -10.24 17.29 -6.20
N PRO A 62 -9.04 17.54 -6.77
CA PRO A 62 -8.14 16.60 -7.44
C PRO A 62 -7.33 15.76 -6.43
N VAL A 63 -7.16 14.46 -6.69
CA VAL A 63 -6.33 13.59 -5.84
C VAL A 63 -4.88 13.68 -6.31
N HIS A 64 -4.03 14.26 -5.45
CA HIS A 64 -2.58 14.12 -5.57
C HIS A 64 -2.17 12.79 -4.91
N ILE A 65 -1.46 11.93 -5.64
CA ILE A 65 -0.95 10.69 -5.06
C ILE A 65 0.48 10.93 -4.59
N ASP A 66 0.63 11.09 -3.28
CA ASP A 66 1.96 11.20 -2.67
C ASP A 66 2.57 9.81 -2.40
N PRO A 67 3.87 9.62 -2.68
CA PRO A 67 4.59 8.41 -2.33
C PRO A 67 4.56 8.16 -0.82
N ILE A 68 4.20 6.94 -0.43
CA ILE A 68 4.11 6.55 0.98
C ILE A 68 5.40 5.83 1.40
N SER A 69 5.82 6.01 2.64
CA SER A 69 6.92 5.24 3.25
C SER A 69 6.38 4.20 4.22
N PRO A 70 7.16 3.14 4.53
CA PRO A 70 6.77 2.19 5.57
C PRO A 70 6.39 2.89 6.89
N TYR A 71 7.16 3.89 7.32
CA TYR A 71 6.83 4.68 8.51
C TYR A 71 5.52 5.44 8.37
N SER A 72 5.35 6.22 7.30
CA SER A 72 4.15 7.05 7.15
C SER A 72 2.89 6.20 6.99
N TYR A 73 2.99 5.00 6.41
CA TYR A 73 1.89 4.05 6.36
C TYR A 73 1.44 3.59 7.77
N PHE A 74 2.39 3.19 8.63
CA PHE A 74 2.06 2.79 10.00
C PHE A 74 1.59 3.95 10.88
N LEU A 75 1.99 5.18 10.57
CA LEU A 75 1.63 6.38 11.32
C LEU A 75 0.38 7.10 10.80
N GLN A 76 -0.22 6.69 9.67
CA GLN A 76 -1.34 7.41 9.02
C GLN A 76 -2.65 7.45 9.82
N GLY A 77 -2.73 6.72 10.94
CA GLY A 77 -3.91 6.71 11.82
C GLY A 77 -5.17 6.12 11.18
N VAL A 78 -6.33 6.57 11.64
CA VAL A 78 -7.66 6.02 11.28
C VAL A 78 -8.13 6.46 9.89
N HIS A 79 -7.57 7.54 9.35
CA HIS A 79 -7.99 8.12 8.07
C HIS A 79 -6.91 7.94 6.99
N PRO A 80 -6.94 6.81 6.25
CA PRO A 80 -5.99 6.58 5.18
C PRO A 80 -6.16 7.64 4.07
N SER A 81 -5.03 8.08 3.52
CA SER A 81 -5.00 9.02 2.40
C SER A 81 -5.67 8.44 1.14
N ALA A 82 -5.99 9.32 0.18
CA ALA A 82 -6.51 8.91 -1.11
C ALA A 82 -5.55 7.94 -1.82
N SER A 83 -4.24 8.23 -1.79
CA SER A 83 -3.18 7.34 -2.26
C SER A 83 -3.30 5.94 -1.67
N THR A 84 -3.39 5.85 -0.33
CA THR A 84 -3.51 4.57 0.37
C THR A 84 -4.75 3.82 -0.07
N ARG A 85 -5.90 4.49 -0.16
CA ARG A 85 -7.17 3.84 -0.53
C ARG A 85 -7.14 3.29 -1.96
N ILE A 86 -6.66 4.07 -2.92
CA ILE A 86 -6.58 3.65 -4.33
C ILE A 86 -5.60 2.49 -4.47
N ALA A 87 -4.38 2.64 -3.94
CA ALA A 87 -3.36 1.60 -4.04
C ALA A 87 -3.76 0.32 -3.26
N TRP A 88 -4.48 0.43 -2.15
CA TRP A 88 -4.99 -0.73 -1.41
C TRP A 88 -5.98 -1.56 -2.20
N ILE A 89 -6.85 -0.95 -3.03
CA ILE A 89 -7.80 -1.71 -3.86
C ILE A 89 -7.05 -2.57 -4.88
N ILE A 90 -6.03 -2.00 -5.51
CA ILE A 90 -5.17 -2.71 -6.47
C ILE A 90 -4.42 -3.82 -5.76
N ALA A 91 -3.79 -3.50 -4.62
CA ALA A 91 -3.02 -4.47 -3.83
C ALA A 91 -3.89 -5.64 -3.36
N ARG A 92 -5.07 -5.34 -2.79
CA ARG A 92 -6.02 -6.34 -2.32
C ARG A 92 -6.48 -7.25 -3.45
N SER A 93 -6.84 -6.68 -4.60
CA SER A 93 -7.29 -7.46 -5.76
C SER A 93 -6.18 -8.36 -6.30
N HIS A 94 -4.96 -7.83 -6.38
CA HIS A 94 -3.80 -8.58 -6.85
C HIS A 94 -3.47 -9.76 -5.93
N ASN A 95 -3.46 -9.53 -4.61
CA ASN A 95 -3.10 -10.55 -3.63
C ASN A 95 -4.06 -11.74 -3.62
N VAL A 96 -5.31 -11.61 -4.11
CA VAL A 96 -6.28 -12.74 -4.16
C VAL A 96 -5.67 -13.96 -4.87
N ASN A 97 -4.85 -13.73 -5.89
CA ASN A 97 -4.35 -14.78 -6.77
C ASN A 97 -2.82 -14.90 -6.83
N HIS A 98 -2.08 -14.01 -6.17
CA HIS A 98 -0.61 -13.90 -6.32
C HIS A 98 0.12 -13.87 -4.97
N LEU A 99 -0.54 -14.36 -3.93
CA LEU A 99 0.00 -14.43 -2.59
C LEU A 99 0.34 -15.88 -2.28
N SER A 100 1.62 -16.13 -2.00
CA SER A 100 2.11 -17.46 -1.67
C SER A 100 1.53 -18.00 -0.36
N ASP A 101 1.37 -17.14 0.65
CA ASP A 101 0.77 -17.47 1.93
C ASP A 101 -0.25 -16.42 2.40
N HIS A 102 -1.51 -16.85 2.51
CA HIS A 102 -2.64 -16.01 2.89
C HIS A 102 -2.58 -15.48 4.33
N ARG A 103 -1.73 -16.04 5.20
CA ARG A 103 -1.49 -15.49 6.54
C ARG A 103 -0.89 -14.07 6.47
N TYR A 104 -0.18 -13.75 5.40
CA TYR A 104 0.43 -12.45 5.18
C TYR A 104 -0.47 -11.46 4.42
N TRP A 105 -1.74 -11.80 4.16
CA TRP A 105 -2.66 -11.01 3.35
C TRP A 105 -2.61 -9.50 3.61
N HIS A 106 -2.75 -9.11 4.88
CA HIS A 106 -2.76 -7.70 5.28
C HIS A 106 -1.39 -7.05 5.17
N LEU A 107 -0.32 -7.78 5.55
CA LEU A 107 1.06 -7.28 5.48
C LEU A 107 1.49 -7.09 4.03
N SER A 108 1.29 -8.10 3.19
CA SER A 108 1.59 -8.04 1.76
C SER A 108 0.72 -7.01 1.05
N GLY A 109 -0.55 -6.85 1.47
CA GLY A 109 -1.41 -5.78 0.96
C GLY A 109 -0.85 -4.39 1.30
N ALA A 110 -0.39 -4.19 2.53
CA ALA A 110 0.21 -2.92 2.96
C ALA A 110 1.53 -2.65 2.23
N ALA A 111 2.38 -3.65 2.11
CA ALA A 111 3.66 -3.54 1.42
C ALA A 111 3.47 -3.26 -0.07
N LEU A 112 2.54 -3.94 -0.72
CA LEU A 112 2.21 -3.67 -2.12
C LEU A 112 1.59 -2.27 -2.30
N THR A 113 0.78 -1.80 -1.34
CA THR A 113 0.26 -0.43 -1.33
C THR A 113 1.40 0.59 -1.31
N ILE A 114 2.38 0.41 -0.42
CA ILE A 114 3.57 1.27 -0.34
C ILE A 114 4.35 1.24 -1.66
N TRP A 115 4.63 0.04 -2.18
CA TRP A 115 5.35 -0.14 -3.45
C TRP A 115 4.63 0.56 -4.61
N LEU A 116 3.32 0.35 -4.74
CA LEU A 116 2.48 0.97 -5.77
C LEU A 116 2.58 2.51 -5.74
N THR A 117 2.43 3.13 -4.57
CA THR A 117 2.53 4.60 -4.45
C THR A 117 3.91 5.17 -4.74
N ARG A 118 4.96 4.33 -4.71
CA ARG A 118 6.35 4.75 -4.97
C ARG A 118 6.75 4.61 -6.42
N TYR A 119 6.24 3.59 -7.10
CA TYR A 119 6.69 3.21 -8.45
C TYR A 119 5.69 3.53 -9.54
N TRP A 120 4.41 3.73 -9.21
CA TRP A 120 3.39 4.09 -10.18
C TRP A 120 3.02 5.57 -10.06
N THR A 121 2.70 6.14 -11.21
CA THR A 121 2.14 7.49 -11.31
C THR A 121 0.68 7.52 -10.85
N SER A 122 0.19 8.72 -10.50
CA SER A 122 -1.22 8.94 -10.14
C SER A 122 -2.17 8.42 -11.23
N THR A 123 -1.83 8.65 -12.49
CA THR A 123 -2.62 8.23 -13.66
C THR A 123 -2.67 6.71 -13.80
N GLU A 124 -1.54 6.01 -13.61
CA GLU A 124 -1.49 4.54 -13.68
C GLU A 124 -2.31 3.89 -12.56
N LEU A 125 -2.22 4.42 -11.34
CA LEU A 125 -2.99 3.93 -10.20
C LEU A 125 -4.49 4.13 -10.40
N ILE A 126 -4.90 5.33 -10.81
CA ILE A 126 -6.30 5.62 -11.07
C ILE A 126 -6.83 4.74 -12.21
N ALA A 127 -6.10 4.65 -13.32
CA ALA A 127 -6.49 3.82 -14.46
C ALA A 127 -6.66 2.35 -14.07
N ARG A 128 -5.75 1.80 -13.27
CA ARG A 128 -5.84 0.41 -12.81
C ARG A 128 -6.99 0.20 -11.83
N ALA A 129 -7.23 1.13 -10.92
CA ALA A 129 -8.36 1.05 -10.01
C ALA A 129 -9.70 1.11 -10.76
N VAL A 130 -9.82 1.94 -11.80
CA VAL A 130 -10.98 1.97 -12.71
C VAL A 130 -11.16 0.64 -13.44
N GLU A 131 -10.09 0.07 -13.98
CA GLU A 131 -10.13 -1.22 -14.68
C GLU A 131 -10.68 -2.33 -13.77
N LEU A 132 -10.21 -2.41 -12.52
CA LEU A 132 -10.68 -3.38 -11.53
C LEU A 132 -12.16 -3.20 -11.16
N GLU A 133 -12.60 -1.94 -11.04
CA GLU A 133 -14.01 -1.61 -10.77
C GLU A 133 -14.92 -2.08 -11.91
N ASN A 134 -14.52 -1.84 -13.16
CA ASN A 134 -15.26 -2.27 -14.34
C ASN A 134 -15.33 -3.81 -14.46
N LEU A 135 -14.23 -4.51 -14.16
CA LEU A 135 -14.19 -5.98 -14.14
C LEU A 135 -15.14 -6.53 -13.09
N THR A 136 -15.17 -5.91 -11.91
CA THR A 136 -16.09 -6.30 -10.82
C THR A 136 -17.55 -6.08 -11.23
N ALA A 137 -17.89 -4.91 -11.78
CA ALA A 137 -19.24 -4.61 -12.26
C ALA A 137 -19.72 -5.61 -13.33
N THR A 138 -18.82 -5.98 -14.25
CA THR A 138 -19.14 -6.96 -15.30
C THR A 138 -19.36 -8.37 -14.74
N SER A 139 -18.63 -8.75 -13.68
CA SER A 139 -18.77 -10.07 -13.05
C SER A 139 -20.09 -10.26 -12.30
N VAL A 140 -20.69 -9.18 -11.79
CA VAL A 140 -21.95 -9.21 -11.03
C VAL A 140 -23.18 -9.28 -11.94
N MET A 141 -23.06 -8.89 -13.20
CA MET A 141 -24.15 -8.95 -14.19
C MET A 141 -24.30 -10.31 -14.87
N ARG A 142 -23.44 -11.28 -14.56
CA ARG A 142 -23.41 -12.60 -15.19
C ARG A 142 -23.86 -13.67 -14.19
#